data_AF-A0A061AC54-F1
#
_entry.id   AF-A0A061AC54-F1
#
_cell.length_a   1.000
_cell.length_b   1.000
_cell.length_c   1.000
_cell.angle_alpha   90.00
_cell.angle_beta   90.00
_cell.angle_gamma   90.00
#
_symmetry.space_group_name_H-M   'P 1'
#
loop_
_entity.id
_entity.type
_entity.pdbx_description
1 polymer ?
#
loop_
_entity_poly.entity_id
_entity_poly.type
_entity_poly.pdbx_seq_one_letter_code
_entity_poly.pdbx_strand_id
1 'polypeptide(L)'
;MKMLPKEYAKAVGEPFRVEDYKGAKLEMFYLDDRSDYGKFASRGRFSVWTSDGVNYRLFVDKGYYQAVSGLYINEVNDIWLDFTNSIYAEQQKMSKKYMFISFAVLAIVLIASYVIQALFPEQANNVFLASMVVLFIGLFYSSGQQQKRLKAYVNEENQKATALIKDVVGEAGFKEILANQEAYYQAYFKTETDSSTEEVTEVEVNEEEVKTLEEPKDKE
;
A
#
# COMPACT_ATOMS: atom_id res chain seq x y z
N MET A 1 10.09 -5.76 9.86
CA MET A 1 10.29 -4.60 8.94
C MET A 1 9.33 -3.49 9.35
N LYS A 2 9.71 -2.20 9.29
CA LYS A 2 8.81 -1.11 9.71
C LYS A 2 7.75 -0.84 8.65
N MET A 3 6.48 -0.82 9.04
CA MET A 3 5.34 -0.43 8.20
C MET A 3 4.68 0.78 8.83
N LEU A 4 4.62 1.90 8.09
CA LEU A 4 4.01 3.14 8.56
C LEU A 4 4.38 3.50 10.03
N PRO A 5 5.68 3.62 10.37
CA PRO A 5 6.12 3.80 11.76
C PRO A 5 5.58 5.08 12.43
N LYS A 6 5.23 6.09 11.63
CA LYS A 6 4.56 7.30 12.14
C LYS A 6 3.14 7.02 12.60
N GLU A 7 2.42 6.15 11.90
CA GLU A 7 1.06 5.75 12.26
C GLU A 7 1.07 4.80 13.46
N TYR A 8 2.05 3.89 13.51
CA TYR A 8 2.26 3.01 14.66
C TYR A 8 2.41 3.77 15.99
N ALA A 9 3.10 4.90 15.97
CA ALA A 9 3.35 5.73 17.16
C ALA A 9 2.11 6.54 17.63
N LYS A 10 1.03 6.58 16.84
CA LYS A 10 -0.21 7.32 17.16
C LYS A 10 -1.25 6.47 17.90
N ALA A 11 -0.87 5.30 18.42
CA ALA A 11 -1.76 4.54 19.28
C ALA A 11 -2.10 5.35 20.53
N VAL A 12 -3.40 5.44 20.83
CA VAL A 12 -3.94 6.11 22.01
C VAL A 12 -4.81 5.11 22.76
N GLY A 13 -4.71 5.08 24.09
CA GLY A 13 -5.48 4.17 24.93
C GLY A 13 -4.92 2.74 24.96
N GLU A 14 -5.75 1.80 25.40
CA GLU A 14 -5.43 0.38 25.44
C GLU A 14 -5.98 -0.35 24.21
N PRO A 15 -5.28 -1.38 23.69
CA PRO A 15 -5.79 -2.16 22.59
C PRO A 15 -7.05 -2.92 23.00
N PHE A 16 -8.08 -2.91 22.16
CA PHE A 16 -9.31 -3.65 22.43
C PHE A 16 -9.15 -5.16 22.21
N ARG A 17 -8.12 -5.57 21.45
CA ARG A 17 -7.77 -6.96 21.19
C ARG A 17 -6.26 -7.10 21.00
N VAL A 18 -5.70 -8.17 21.54
CA VAL A 18 -4.28 -8.51 21.41
C VAL A 18 -4.17 -9.96 20.98
N GLU A 19 -3.31 -10.21 20.00
CA GLU A 19 -3.06 -11.54 19.45
C GLU A 19 -1.55 -11.81 19.31
N ASP A 20 -1.21 -13.08 19.11
CA ASP A 20 0.13 -13.50 18.73
C ASP A 20 0.15 -13.77 17.22
N TYR A 21 1.14 -13.20 16.54
CA TYR A 21 1.47 -13.47 15.15
C TYR A 21 2.91 -13.98 15.09
N LYS A 22 3.09 -15.30 15.04
CA LYS A 22 4.41 -15.97 14.92
C LYS A 22 5.42 -15.50 15.99
N GLY A 23 4.96 -15.28 17.22
CA GLY A 23 5.77 -14.78 18.34
C GLY A 23 5.93 -13.26 18.40
N ALA A 24 5.32 -12.51 17.48
CA ALA A 24 5.18 -11.06 17.55
C ALA A 24 3.80 -10.66 18.09
N LYS A 25 3.73 -9.54 18.80
CA LYS A 25 2.46 -9.04 19.34
C LYS A 25 1.67 -8.29 18.26
N LEU A 26 0.42 -8.65 18.05
CA LEU A 26 -0.55 -7.90 17.24
C LEU A 26 -1.53 -7.19 18.17
N GLU A 27 -1.55 -5.86 18.14
CA GLU A 27 -2.46 -5.03 18.95
C GLU A 27 -3.48 -4.33 18.05
N MET A 28 -4.77 -4.41 18.41
CA MET A 28 -5.84 -3.75 17.65
C MET A 28 -6.41 -2.56 18.42
N PHE A 29 -6.55 -1.44 17.73
CA PHE A 29 -7.05 -0.17 18.25
C PHE A 29 -8.18 0.36 17.38
N TYR A 30 -9.13 1.08 17.98
CA TYR A 30 -10.16 1.77 17.21
C TYR A 30 -9.61 3.07 16.62
N LEU A 31 -9.97 3.35 15.37
CA LEU A 31 -9.61 4.60 14.69
C LEU A 31 -10.39 5.80 15.24
N ASP A 32 -11.60 5.58 15.75
CA ASP A 32 -12.51 6.58 16.31
C ASP A 32 -11.84 7.47 17.37
N ASP A 33 -10.87 6.92 18.10
CA ASP A 33 -10.15 7.61 19.18
C ASP A 33 -9.04 8.56 18.67
N ARG A 34 -8.80 8.59 17.35
CA ARG A 34 -7.74 9.41 16.75
C ARG A 34 -8.28 10.68 16.10
N SER A 35 -7.62 11.80 16.40
CA SER A 35 -7.96 13.11 15.84
C SER A 35 -7.81 13.23 14.32
N ASP A 36 -7.06 12.33 13.68
CA ASP A 36 -6.84 12.31 12.22
C ASP A 36 -7.73 11.30 11.47
N TYR A 37 -8.67 10.64 12.16
CA TYR A 37 -9.57 9.64 11.58
C TYR A 37 -10.33 10.13 10.34
N GLY A 38 -10.90 11.34 10.38
CA GLY A 38 -11.68 11.89 9.27
C GLY A 38 -10.91 11.97 7.94
N LYS A 39 -9.58 12.06 7.97
CA LYS A 39 -8.74 12.04 6.75
C LYS A 39 -8.60 10.64 6.13
N PHE A 40 -8.73 9.59 6.93
CA PHE A 40 -8.69 8.21 6.47
C PHE A 40 -10.07 7.78 5.98
N ALA A 41 -11.11 8.09 6.77
CA ALA A 41 -12.48 7.71 6.46
C ALA A 41 -13.01 8.40 5.18
N SER A 42 -12.70 9.69 4.96
CA SER A 42 -13.02 10.40 3.71
C SER A 42 -12.39 9.78 2.45
N ARG A 43 -11.33 8.97 2.60
CA ARG A 43 -10.68 8.25 1.51
C ARG A 43 -11.15 6.79 1.39
N GLY A 44 -12.18 6.42 2.15
CA GLY A 44 -12.67 5.05 2.21
C GLY A 44 -11.72 4.07 2.91
N ARG A 45 -10.78 4.58 3.72
CA ARG A 45 -9.81 3.75 4.46
C ARG A 45 -10.27 3.55 5.89
N PHE A 46 -10.99 2.47 6.12
CA PHE A 46 -11.53 2.13 7.44
C PHE A 46 -10.63 1.22 8.27
N SER A 47 -9.50 0.77 7.71
CA SER A 47 -8.50 0.00 8.44
C SER A 47 -7.07 0.31 7.96
N VAL A 48 -6.11 0.25 8.88
CA VAL A 48 -4.70 0.51 8.60
C VAL A 48 -3.82 -0.43 9.41
N TRP A 49 -3.00 -1.22 8.71
CA TRP A 49 -1.97 -2.07 9.30
C TRP A 49 -0.64 -1.32 9.44
N THR A 50 0.01 -1.47 10.59
CA THR A 50 1.28 -0.79 10.91
C THR A 50 2.21 -1.70 11.69
N SER A 51 3.52 -1.41 11.67
CA SER A 51 4.54 -2.19 12.40
C SER A 51 5.76 -1.33 12.75
N ASP A 52 6.30 -1.52 13.95
CA ASP A 52 7.58 -0.96 14.39
C ASP A 52 8.79 -1.81 13.97
N GLY A 53 8.55 -2.91 13.27
CA GLY A 53 9.55 -3.86 12.84
C GLY A 53 9.68 -5.10 13.70
N VAL A 54 9.05 -5.11 14.88
CA VAL A 54 8.97 -6.24 15.80
C VAL A 54 7.52 -6.64 16.03
N ASN A 55 6.66 -5.69 16.38
CA ASN A 55 5.25 -5.88 16.68
C ASN A 55 4.37 -5.22 15.61
N TYR A 56 3.09 -5.58 15.62
CA TYR A 56 2.09 -5.16 14.65
C TYR A 56 0.93 -4.45 15.33
N ARG A 57 0.38 -3.46 14.65
CA ARG A 57 -0.81 -2.72 15.09
C ARG A 57 -1.81 -2.58 13.97
N LEU A 58 -3.05 -2.93 14.25
CA LEU A 58 -4.19 -2.65 13.39
C LEU A 58 -4.98 -1.49 13.98
N PHE A 59 -5.18 -0.45 13.20
CA PHE A 59 -6.17 0.59 13.49
C PHE A 59 -7.38 0.35 12.63
N VAL A 60 -8.57 0.20 13.22
CA VAL A 60 -9.80 -0.09 12.48
C VAL A 60 -10.95 0.76 13.00
N ASP A 61 -11.79 1.25 12.11
CA ASP A 61 -13.03 1.91 12.48
C ASP A 61 -13.97 0.93 13.19
N LYS A 62 -14.58 1.37 14.29
CA LYS A 62 -15.41 0.49 15.12
C LYS A 62 -16.63 -0.06 14.38
N GLY A 63 -17.31 0.77 13.59
CA GLY A 63 -18.47 0.34 12.81
C GLY A 63 -18.10 -0.67 11.74
N TYR A 64 -16.99 -0.41 11.05
CA TYR A 64 -16.44 -1.30 10.03
C TYR A 64 -16.00 -2.64 10.63
N TYR A 65 -15.26 -2.64 11.74
CA TYR A 65 -14.86 -3.86 12.44
C TYR A 65 -16.05 -4.76 12.80
N GLN A 66 -17.16 -4.16 13.24
CA GLN A 66 -18.38 -4.90 13.58
C GLN A 66 -19.06 -5.47 12.33
N ALA A 67 -19.17 -4.68 11.26
CA ALA A 67 -19.82 -5.09 10.02
C ALA A 67 -19.09 -6.27 9.33
N VAL A 68 -17.75 -6.31 9.42
CA VAL A 68 -16.92 -7.28 8.69
C VAL A 68 -15.97 -8.05 9.61
N SER A 69 -16.44 -8.37 10.82
CA SER A 69 -15.64 -9.03 11.86
C SER A 69 -14.96 -10.33 11.42
N GLY A 70 -15.55 -11.05 10.46
CA GLY A 70 -14.97 -12.25 9.85
C GLY A 70 -13.62 -12.03 9.15
N LEU A 71 -13.29 -10.79 8.76
CA LEU A 71 -11.96 -10.43 8.23
C LEU A 71 -10.89 -10.23 9.30
N TYR A 72 -11.28 -10.21 10.57
CA TYR A 72 -10.38 -9.93 11.68
C TYR A 72 -10.27 -11.11 12.65
N ILE A 73 -10.67 -12.30 12.22
CA ILE A 73 -10.34 -13.54 12.92
C ILE A 73 -8.83 -13.80 12.84
N ASN A 74 -8.28 -14.49 13.82
CA ASN A 74 -6.83 -14.60 13.98
C ASN A 74 -6.16 -15.23 12.75
N GLU A 75 -6.76 -16.27 12.19
CA GLU A 75 -6.27 -16.96 10.99
C GLU A 75 -6.25 -16.05 9.76
N VAL A 76 -7.23 -15.15 9.63
CA VAL A 76 -7.29 -14.18 8.53
C VAL A 76 -6.31 -13.04 8.75
N ASN A 77 -6.09 -12.61 10.00
CA ASN A 77 -5.08 -11.61 10.33
C ASN A 77 -3.67 -12.10 9.96
N ASP A 78 -3.37 -13.37 10.23
CA ASP A 78 -2.10 -13.99 9.86
C ASP A 78 -1.86 -13.94 8.34
N ILE A 79 -2.90 -14.27 7.55
CA ILE A 79 -2.85 -14.20 6.08
C ILE A 79 -2.62 -12.75 5.61
N TRP A 80 -3.36 -11.78 6.17
CA TRP A 80 -3.21 -10.36 5.83
C TRP A 80 -1.82 -9.82 6.18
N LEU A 81 -1.28 -10.20 7.34
CA LEU A 81 0.06 -9.81 7.76
C LEU A 81 1.13 -10.45 6.87
N ASP A 82 0.97 -11.72 6.50
CA ASP A 82 1.88 -12.41 5.56
C ASP A 82 1.89 -11.71 4.19
N PHE A 83 0.72 -11.40 3.64
CA PHE A 83 0.55 -10.62 2.42
C PHE A 83 1.21 -9.23 2.50
N THR A 84 0.93 -8.50 3.58
CA THR A 84 1.48 -7.15 3.75
C THR A 84 3.00 -7.21 3.90
N ASN A 85 3.52 -8.16 4.69
CA ASN A 85 4.95 -8.37 4.86
C ASN A 85 5.64 -8.74 3.53
N SER A 86 5.01 -9.58 2.70
CA SER A 86 5.58 -9.99 1.40
C SER A 86 5.69 -8.80 0.44
N ILE A 87 4.65 -7.97 0.34
CA ILE A 87 4.65 -6.75 -0.48
C ILE A 87 5.73 -5.77 -0.03
N TYR A 88 5.79 -5.45 1.27
CA TYR A 88 6.77 -4.49 1.78
C TYR A 88 8.20 -5.02 1.61
N ALA A 89 8.43 -6.32 1.80
CA ALA A 89 9.72 -6.96 1.58
C ALA A 89 10.16 -6.86 0.12
N GLU A 90 9.28 -7.20 -0.82
CA GLU A 90 9.59 -7.13 -2.25
C GLU A 90 9.73 -5.68 -2.72
N GLN A 91 8.89 -4.75 -2.24
CA GLN A 91 9.03 -3.31 -2.51
C GLN A 91 10.40 -2.79 -2.06
N GLN A 92 10.85 -3.13 -0.85
CA GLN A 92 12.15 -2.67 -0.34
C GLN A 92 13.30 -3.27 -1.14
N LYS A 93 13.21 -4.55 -1.50
CA LYS A 93 14.20 -5.25 -2.32
C LYS A 93 14.29 -4.65 -3.73
N MET A 94 13.15 -4.44 -4.39
CA MET A 94 13.10 -3.77 -5.69
C MET A 94 13.65 -2.35 -5.59
N SER A 95 13.22 -1.56 -4.60
CA SER A 95 13.69 -0.19 -4.37
C SER A 95 15.22 -0.14 -4.23
N LYS A 96 15.82 -1.02 -3.42
CA LYS A 96 17.29 -1.11 -3.28
C LYS A 96 17.98 -1.47 -4.60
N LYS A 97 17.46 -2.46 -5.33
CA LYS A 97 18.03 -2.89 -6.62
C LYS A 97 18.00 -1.77 -7.65
N TYR A 98 16.85 -1.11 -7.81
CA TYR A 98 16.70 -0.03 -8.77
C TYR A 98 17.49 1.22 -8.37
N MET A 99 17.55 1.54 -7.08
CA MET A 99 18.43 2.60 -6.57
C MET A 99 19.89 2.31 -6.92
N PHE A 100 20.37 1.08 -6.72
CA PHE A 100 21.75 0.71 -7.07
C PHE A 100 22.03 0.86 -8.57
N ILE A 101 21.11 0.40 -9.43
CA ILE A 101 21.22 0.55 -10.89
C ILE A 101 21.27 2.04 -11.27
N SER A 102 20.37 2.86 -10.71
CA SER A 102 20.34 4.31 -10.95
C SER A 102 21.65 4.98 -10.52
N PHE A 103 22.21 4.61 -9.37
CA PHE A 103 23.51 5.12 -8.93
C PHE A 103 24.65 4.68 -9.86
N ALA A 104 24.65 3.43 -10.33
CA ALA A 104 25.66 2.95 -11.26
C ALA A 104 25.61 3.71 -12.60
N VAL A 105 24.40 3.94 -13.15
CA VAL A 105 24.22 4.73 -14.37
C VAL A 105 24.68 6.18 -14.16
N LEU A 106 24.32 6.79 -13.03
CA LEU A 106 24.77 8.14 -12.69
C LEU A 106 26.30 8.22 -12.59
N ALA A 107 26.95 7.25 -11.94
CA ALA A 107 28.40 7.21 -11.83
C ALA A 107 29.07 7.10 -13.21
N ILE A 108 28.55 6.26 -14.11
CA ILE A 108 29.05 6.13 -15.49
C ILE A 108 28.93 7.46 -16.24
N VAL A 109 27.78 8.13 -16.13
CA VAL A 109 27.54 9.43 -16.77
C VAL A 109 28.50 10.50 -16.25
N LEU A 110 28.74 10.54 -14.93
CA LEU A 110 29.67 11.50 -14.34
C LEU A 110 31.12 11.24 -14.76
N ILE A 111 31.55 9.97 -14.80
CA ILE A 111 32.89 9.60 -15.27
C ILE A 111 33.06 9.98 -16.74
N ALA A 112 32.08 9.67 -17.59
CA ALA A 112 32.12 10.02 -19.01
C ALA A 112 32.16 11.54 -19.20
N SER A 113 31.36 12.30 -18.44
CA SER A 113 31.36 13.76 -18.47
C SER A 113 32.73 14.33 -18.06
N TYR A 114 33.34 13.79 -17.00
CA TYR A 114 34.67 14.20 -16.55
C TYR A 114 35.75 13.96 -17.62
N VAL A 115 35.76 12.78 -18.24
CA VAL A 115 36.72 12.44 -19.31
C VAL A 115 36.54 13.37 -20.53
N ILE A 116 35.29 13.66 -20.91
CA ILE A 116 35.02 14.53 -22.06
C ILE A 116 35.38 15.99 -21.75
N GLN A 117 35.16 16.47 -20.53
CA GLN A 117 35.64 17.79 -20.10
C GLN A 117 37.16 17.93 -20.20
N ALA A 118 37.91 16.87 -19.85
CA ALA A 118 39.36 16.86 -19.93
C ALA A 118 39.89 16.86 -21.38
N LEU A 119 39.18 16.21 -22.31
CA LEU A 119 39.62 16.06 -23.71
C LEU A 119 39.07 17.15 -24.65
N PHE A 120 37.84 17.63 -24.40
CA PHE A 120 37.10 18.54 -25.28
C PHE A 120 36.30 19.58 -24.47
N PRO A 121 36.98 20.56 -23.82
CA PRO A 121 36.34 21.49 -22.90
C PRO A 121 35.26 22.35 -23.56
N GLU A 122 35.36 22.64 -24.86
CA GLU A 122 34.37 23.46 -25.57
C GLU A 122 33.02 22.76 -25.77
N GLN A 123 32.98 21.42 -25.77
CA GLN A 123 31.75 20.65 -25.91
C GLN A 123 31.19 20.15 -24.58
N ALA A 124 31.88 20.43 -23.47
CA ALA A 124 31.55 19.95 -22.13
C ALA A 124 30.08 20.17 -21.75
N ASN A 125 29.56 21.38 -21.96
CA ASN A 125 28.20 21.75 -21.58
C ASN A 125 27.14 21.00 -22.41
N ASN A 126 27.38 20.86 -23.72
CA ASN A 126 26.45 20.16 -24.62
C ASN A 126 26.40 18.66 -24.32
N VAL A 127 27.56 18.06 -24.04
CA VAL A 127 27.68 16.65 -23.67
C VAL A 127 27.05 16.40 -22.30
N PHE A 128 27.27 17.28 -21.33
CA PHE A 128 26.63 17.19 -20.03
C PHE A 128 25.11 17.22 -20.16
N LEU A 129 24.57 18.18 -20.91
CA LEU A 129 23.12 18.28 -21.14
C LEU A 129 22.57 17.02 -21.83
N ALA A 130 23.22 16.54 -22.90
CA ALA A 130 22.82 15.31 -23.58
C ALA A 130 22.84 14.09 -22.66
N SER A 131 23.86 13.99 -21.80
CA SER A 131 24.00 12.90 -20.84
C SER A 131 22.92 12.93 -19.74
N MET A 132 22.51 14.13 -19.29
CA MET A 132 21.40 14.28 -18.36
C MET A 132 20.08 13.84 -18.99
N VAL A 133 19.81 14.21 -20.24
CA VAL A 133 18.60 13.80 -20.95
C VAL A 133 18.51 12.28 -21.05
N VAL A 134 19.59 11.61 -21.46
CA VAL A 134 19.66 10.15 -21.52
C VAL A 134 19.46 9.52 -20.14
N LEU A 135 20.07 10.09 -19.09
CA LEU A 135 19.91 9.61 -17.72
C LEU A 135 18.45 9.72 -17.25
N PHE A 136 17.79 10.86 -17.47
CA PHE A 136 16.39 11.04 -17.09
C PHE A 136 15.47 10.06 -17.82
N ILE A 137 15.65 9.86 -19.13
CA ILE A 137 14.88 8.87 -19.89
C ILE A 137 15.07 7.47 -19.29
N GLY A 138 16.31 7.10 -18.96
CA GLY A 138 16.62 5.82 -18.31
C GLY A 138 15.96 5.67 -16.94
N LEU A 139 15.98 6.73 -16.10
CA LEU A 139 15.33 6.74 -14.80
C LEU A 139 13.82 6.61 -14.91
N PHE A 140 13.18 7.37 -15.80
CA PHE A 140 11.74 7.30 -16.02
C PHE A 140 11.31 5.91 -16.50
N TYR A 141 12.03 5.34 -17.47
CA TYR A 141 11.75 3.99 -17.97
C TYR A 141 11.92 2.94 -16.86
N SER A 142 13.02 3.03 -16.10
CA SER A 142 13.30 2.12 -14.98
C SER A 142 12.23 2.21 -13.90
N SER A 143 11.81 3.41 -13.53
CA SER A 143 10.75 3.66 -12.55
C SER A 143 9.40 3.08 -13.01
N GLY A 144 9.04 3.30 -14.28
CA GLY A 144 7.81 2.72 -14.85
C GLY A 144 7.83 1.19 -14.84
N GLN A 145 8.97 0.57 -15.14
CA GLN A 145 9.13 -0.89 -15.06
C GLN A 145 9.05 -1.41 -13.62
N GLN A 146 9.65 -0.69 -12.67
CA GLN A 146 9.55 -1.02 -11.24
C GLN A 146 8.09 -1.02 -10.77
N GLN A 147 7.34 0.03 -11.09
CA GLN A 147 5.93 0.13 -10.72
C GLN A 147 5.09 -1.00 -11.33
N LYS A 148 5.28 -1.31 -12.61
CA LYS A 148 4.57 -2.43 -13.27
C LYS A 148 4.84 -3.78 -12.61
N ARG A 149 6.11 -4.06 -12.28
CA ARG A 149 6.49 -5.30 -11.62
C ARG A 149 5.95 -5.39 -10.19
N LEU A 150 6.01 -4.30 -9.44
CA LEU A 150 5.43 -4.26 -8.10
C LEU A 150 3.91 -4.49 -8.15
N LYS A 151 3.19 -3.82 -9.07
CA LYS A 151 1.75 -4.03 -9.26
C LYS A 151 1.41 -5.47 -9.61
N ALA A 152 2.16 -6.09 -10.53
CA ALA A 152 1.97 -7.49 -10.88
C ALA A 152 2.17 -8.42 -9.67
N TYR A 153 3.21 -8.18 -8.87
CA TYR A 153 3.47 -8.95 -7.65
C TYR A 153 2.38 -8.77 -6.59
N VAL A 154 1.94 -7.53 -6.36
CA VAL A 154 0.82 -7.22 -5.45
C VAL A 154 -0.43 -7.96 -5.87
N ASN A 155 -0.77 -7.97 -7.17
CA ASN A 155 -1.94 -8.68 -7.67
C ASN A 155 -1.84 -10.19 -7.45
N GLU A 156 -0.67 -10.79 -7.70
CA GLU A 156 -0.44 -12.23 -7.48
C GLU A 156 -0.58 -12.61 -6.00
N GLU A 157 0.09 -11.86 -5.11
CA GLU A 157 0.00 -12.08 -3.67
C GLU A 157 -1.42 -11.85 -3.14
N ASN A 158 -2.15 -10.89 -3.73
CA ASN A 158 -3.53 -10.60 -3.33
C ASN A 158 -4.47 -11.74 -3.70
N GLN A 159 -4.31 -12.33 -4.90
CA GLN A 159 -5.08 -13.51 -5.30
C GLN A 159 -4.83 -14.69 -4.36
N LYS A 160 -3.57 -14.92 -3.97
CA LYS A 160 -3.22 -15.97 -3.01
C LYS A 160 -3.85 -15.71 -1.64
N ALA A 161 -3.70 -14.49 -1.11
CA ALA A 161 -4.29 -14.10 0.17
C ALA A 161 -5.82 -14.26 0.14
N THR A 162 -6.47 -13.82 -0.94
CA THR A 162 -7.93 -13.94 -1.11
C THR A 162 -8.38 -15.39 -1.15
N ALA A 163 -7.65 -16.26 -1.85
CA ALA A 163 -7.95 -17.70 -1.88
C ALA A 163 -7.83 -18.31 -0.47
N LEU A 164 -6.76 -18.02 0.25
CA LEU A 164 -6.57 -18.50 1.63
C LEU A 164 -7.66 -17.97 2.58
N ILE A 165 -8.06 -16.71 2.44
CA ILE A 165 -9.15 -16.14 3.24
C ILE A 165 -10.46 -16.87 2.92
N LYS A 166 -10.79 -17.07 1.64
CA LYS A 166 -11.96 -17.84 1.20
C LYS A 166 -11.97 -19.26 1.78
N ASP A 167 -10.81 -19.91 1.85
CA ASP A 167 -10.68 -21.25 2.44
C ASP A 167 -10.96 -21.25 3.95
N VAL A 168 -10.57 -20.18 4.67
CA VAL A 168 -10.78 -20.05 6.11
C VAL A 168 -12.22 -19.67 6.46
N VAL A 169 -12.78 -18.63 5.82
CA VAL A 169 -14.14 -18.14 6.14
C VAL A 169 -15.25 -18.87 5.40
N GLY A 170 -14.91 -19.65 4.37
CA GLY A 170 -15.84 -20.29 3.45
C GLY A 170 -16.42 -19.33 2.41
N GLU A 171 -16.84 -19.87 1.27
CA GLU A 171 -17.32 -19.05 0.14
C GLU A 171 -18.55 -18.20 0.47
N ALA A 172 -19.50 -18.76 1.23
CA ALA A 172 -20.70 -18.03 1.66
C ALA A 172 -20.35 -16.91 2.65
N GLY A 173 -19.49 -17.18 3.63
CA GLY A 173 -19.03 -16.18 4.59
C GLY A 173 -18.22 -15.07 3.93
N PHE A 174 -17.40 -15.41 2.94
CA PHE A 174 -16.68 -14.41 2.14
C PHE A 174 -17.61 -13.50 1.35
N LYS A 175 -18.65 -14.04 0.71
CA LYS A 175 -19.66 -13.24 0.00
C LYS A 175 -20.44 -12.32 0.94
N GLU A 176 -20.78 -12.81 2.13
CA GLU A 176 -21.44 -12.01 3.16
C GLU A 176 -20.55 -10.85 3.63
N ILE A 177 -19.26 -11.12 3.88
CA ILE A 177 -18.27 -10.10 4.21
C ILE A 177 -18.21 -9.01 3.13
N LEU A 178 -18.16 -9.38 1.85
CA LEU A 178 -18.13 -8.41 0.75
C LEU A 178 -19.41 -7.57 0.69
N ALA A 179 -20.58 -8.19 0.87
CA ALA A 179 -21.85 -7.47 0.92
C ALA A 179 -21.89 -6.49 2.10
N ASN A 180 -21.39 -6.89 3.27
CA ASN A 180 -21.34 -6.05 4.46
C ASN A 180 -20.34 -4.90 4.31
N GLN A 181 -19.19 -5.13 3.65
CA GLN A 181 -18.27 -4.05 3.28
C GLN A 181 -19.00 -3.01 2.43
N GLU A 182 -19.57 -3.43 1.30
CA GLU A 182 -20.26 -2.55 0.36
C GLU A 182 -21.39 -1.78 1.03
N ALA A 183 -22.20 -2.46 1.85
CA ALA A 183 -23.27 -1.81 2.61
C ALA A 183 -22.73 -0.73 3.57
N TYR A 184 -21.62 -1.01 4.26
CA TYR A 184 -20.97 -0.04 5.14
C TYR A 184 -20.44 1.17 4.38
N TYR A 185 -19.73 0.94 3.27
CA TYR A 185 -19.23 2.00 2.39
C TYR A 185 -20.37 2.92 1.92
N GLN A 186 -21.46 2.33 1.40
CA GLN A 186 -22.60 3.10 0.95
C GLN A 186 -23.26 3.89 2.08
N ALA A 187 -23.43 3.29 3.26
CA ALA A 187 -24.01 3.98 4.41
C ALA A 187 -23.15 5.18 4.82
N TYR A 188 -21.85 4.98 4.96
CA TYR A 188 -20.90 6.01 5.37
C TYR A 188 -20.93 7.23 4.43
N PHE A 189 -20.84 6.99 3.10
CA PHE A 189 -20.80 8.08 2.12
C PHE A 189 -22.17 8.70 1.79
N LYS A 190 -23.28 7.95 1.89
CA LYS A 190 -24.63 8.53 1.77
C LYS A 190 -24.90 9.52 2.91
N THR A 191 -24.50 9.19 4.14
CA THR A 191 -24.67 10.09 5.29
C THR A 191 -23.82 11.37 5.16
N GLU A 192 -22.63 11.30 4.56
CA GLU A 192 -21.81 12.49 4.26
C GLU A 192 -22.43 13.38 3.16
N THR A 193 -23.06 12.77 2.14
CA THR A 193 -23.67 13.50 1.02
C THR A 193 -24.93 14.28 1.44
N ASP A 194 -25.75 13.71 2.32
CA ASP A 194 -26.93 14.40 2.87
C ASP A 194 -26.57 15.51 3.90
N SER A 195 -25.32 15.51 4.39
CA SER A 195 -24.80 16.53 5.32
C SER A 195 -23.99 17.65 4.62
N SER A 196 -23.72 17.54 3.31
CA SER A 196 -22.74 18.38 2.62
C SER A 196 -23.28 18.86 1.27
N THR A 197 -24.16 19.85 1.27
CA THR A 197 -24.37 20.66 0.07
C THR A 197 -23.15 21.57 -0.11
N GLU A 198 -22.15 21.15 -0.92
CA GLU A 198 -21.36 21.99 -1.83
C GLU A 198 -20.18 21.21 -2.46
N GLU A 199 -20.11 21.30 -3.80
CA GLU A 199 -18.99 21.01 -4.70
C GLU A 199 -18.35 19.61 -4.70
N VAL A 200 -18.92 18.73 -5.52
CA VAL A 200 -18.25 17.53 -6.03
C VAL A 200 -17.15 17.96 -7.00
N THR A 201 -15.93 18.09 -6.51
CA THR A 201 -14.74 17.88 -7.34
C THR A 201 -14.60 16.37 -7.54
N GLU A 202 -14.46 15.94 -8.80
CA GLU A 202 -14.13 14.55 -9.17
C GLU A 202 -12.97 14.07 -8.30
N VAL A 203 -13.28 13.23 -7.31
CA VAL A 203 -12.27 12.51 -6.55
C VAL A 203 -11.73 11.44 -7.48
N GLU A 204 -10.51 11.66 -7.96
CA GLU A 204 -9.68 10.67 -8.63
C GLU A 204 -9.57 9.45 -7.69
N VAL A 205 -10.42 8.45 -7.94
CA VAL A 205 -10.44 7.18 -7.22
C VAL A 205 -9.06 6.57 -7.38
N ASN A 206 -8.30 6.52 -6.28
CA ASN A 206 -7.04 5.82 -6.23
C ASN A 206 -7.35 4.31 -6.34
N GLU A 207 -7.34 3.80 -7.58
CA GLU A 207 -7.62 2.43 -8.03
C GLU A 207 -6.82 1.32 -7.29
N GLU A 208 -5.96 1.64 -6.33
CA GLU A 208 -5.08 0.68 -5.67
C GLU A 208 -5.70 -0.03 -4.45
N GLU A 209 -6.82 0.45 -3.90
CA GLU A 209 -7.47 -0.17 -2.72
C GLU A 209 -8.82 -0.86 -3.02
N VAL A 210 -9.45 -0.57 -4.17
CA VAL A 210 -10.70 -1.22 -4.59
C VAL A 210 -10.43 -2.44 -5.47
N LYS A 211 -9.27 -2.54 -6.12
CA LYS A 211 -8.87 -3.72 -6.91
C LYS A 211 -8.48 -4.94 -6.06
N THR A 212 -8.42 -4.80 -4.73
CA THR A 212 -7.95 -5.86 -3.83
C THR A 212 -8.98 -6.95 -3.52
N LEU A 213 -10.26 -6.82 -3.93
CA LEU A 213 -11.28 -7.86 -3.67
C LEU A 213 -12.19 -8.20 -4.87
N GLU A 214 -12.03 -7.59 -6.03
CA GLU A 214 -12.76 -8.01 -7.22
C GLU A 214 -12.18 -9.32 -7.79
N GLU A 215 -13.02 -10.35 -7.84
CA GLU A 215 -12.75 -11.60 -8.55
C GLU A 215 -12.35 -11.31 -10.01
N PRO A 216 -11.41 -12.09 -10.59
CA PRO A 216 -11.09 -11.94 -12.00
C PRO A 216 -12.34 -12.28 -12.81
N LYS A 217 -12.87 -11.30 -13.55
CA LYS A 217 -13.87 -11.55 -14.58
C LYS A 217 -13.29 -12.56 -15.57
N ASP A 218 -13.86 -13.75 -15.60
CA ASP A 218 -13.74 -14.71 -16.68
C ASP A 218 -14.00 -13.97 -18.01
N LYS A 219 -13.04 -14.10 -18.93
CA LYS A 219 -13.21 -13.70 -20.32
C LYS A 219 -13.44 -14.96 -21.13
N GLU A 220 -14.67 -15.14 -21.62
CA GLU A 220 -14.88 -15.74 -22.94
C GLU A 220 -14.31 -14.82 -24.04
#